data_AF-A0A7X6VCG8-F1
#
_entry.id   AF-A0A7X6VCG8-F1
#
_cell.length_a   1.000
_cell.length_b   1.000
_cell.length_c   1.000
_cell.angle_alpha   90.00
_cell.angle_beta   90.00
_cell.angle_gamma   90.00
#
_symmetry.space_group_name_H-M   'P 1'
#
loop_
_entity.id
_entity.type
_entity.pdbx_description
1 polymer ?
#
loop_
_entity_poly.entity_id
_entity_poly.type
_entity_poly.pdbx_seq_one_letter_code
_entity_poly.pdbx_strand_id
1 'polypeptide(L)'
;YYADSDNAPYGTKTKEEVKRLTFDAVKFLNERKINALVIACNTATSAAVRDLREVYGFPVIGMEPAVKPAVQKNSNAGKRVLVLATALTLKEEKFQSLVSRFDSEHIVDMLPAPKLVELAEKYVFHGHEVSDYIREILPENIGRYGTLVLGCTHFPLFMQALEENIPKNIDIIDGNKGTVNHLMDILKNNNLLSPSDKKGEVTFYKSGVQVKDQIILGKYENILYGSTAEKHTF
;
A
#
# COMPACT_ATOMS: atom_id res chain seq x y z
N TYR A 1 -5.18 10.97 -9.46
CA TYR A 1 -5.42 9.85 -8.53
C TYR A 1 -6.77 9.25 -8.82
N TYR A 2 -6.87 7.93 -8.97
CA TYR A 2 -8.13 7.22 -9.18
C TYR A 2 -8.30 6.20 -8.05
N ALA A 3 -9.44 6.24 -7.36
CA ALA A 3 -9.84 5.23 -6.40
C ALA A 3 -11.15 4.57 -6.86
N ASP A 4 -11.15 3.25 -6.95
CA ASP A 4 -12.37 2.49 -7.27
C ASP A 4 -13.20 2.21 -6.02
N SER A 5 -13.66 3.28 -5.36
CA SER A 5 -14.36 3.16 -4.08
C SER A 5 -15.67 2.39 -4.17
N ASP A 6 -16.35 2.42 -5.31
CA ASP A 6 -17.64 1.73 -5.48
C ASP A 6 -17.47 0.20 -5.55
N ASN A 7 -16.26 -0.28 -5.85
CA ASN A 7 -15.91 -1.70 -5.85
C ASN A 7 -14.95 -2.08 -4.71
N ALA A 8 -14.65 -1.16 -3.78
CA ALA A 8 -13.86 -1.48 -2.60
C ALA A 8 -14.65 -2.43 -1.65
N PRO A 9 -13.97 -3.26 -0.85
CA PRO A 9 -12.54 -3.56 -0.89
C PRO A 9 -12.21 -4.61 -1.97
N TYR A 10 -11.03 -4.51 -2.57
CA TYR A 10 -10.52 -5.52 -3.52
C TYR A 10 -10.05 -6.80 -2.82
N GLY A 11 -9.67 -6.72 -1.54
CA GLY A 11 -9.10 -7.84 -0.80
C GLY A 11 -10.04 -9.04 -0.58
N THR A 12 -11.35 -8.86 -0.80
CA THR A 12 -12.39 -9.89 -0.65
C THR A 12 -12.90 -10.44 -1.99
N LYS A 13 -12.42 -9.89 -3.12
CA LYS A 13 -12.85 -10.26 -4.47
C LYS A 13 -11.99 -11.40 -5.03
N THR A 14 -12.40 -11.93 -6.17
CA THR A 14 -11.58 -12.88 -6.94
C THR A 14 -10.45 -12.16 -7.67
N LYS A 15 -9.38 -12.88 -8.00
CA LYS A 15 -8.26 -12.34 -8.79
C LYS A 15 -8.73 -11.79 -10.13
N GLU A 16 -9.60 -12.53 -10.81
CA GLU A 16 -10.15 -12.19 -12.12
C GLU A 16 -10.98 -10.91 -12.07
N GLU A 17 -11.80 -10.77 -11.03
CA GLU A 17 -12.60 -9.56 -10.81
C GLU A 17 -11.71 -8.35 -10.52
N VAL A 18 -10.73 -8.48 -9.62
CA VAL A 18 -9.78 -7.40 -9.32
C VAL A 18 -9.00 -7.01 -10.56
N LYS A 19 -8.56 -7.98 -11.37
CA LYS A 19 -7.86 -7.73 -12.63
C LYS A 19 -8.75 -6.94 -13.59
N ARG A 20 -10.00 -7.37 -13.82
CA ARG A 20 -10.95 -6.65 -14.68
C ARG A 20 -11.15 -5.21 -14.22
N LEU A 21 -11.49 -4.99 -12.95
CA LEU A 21 -11.70 -3.66 -12.38
C LEU A 21 -10.44 -2.77 -12.49
N THR A 22 -9.26 -3.35 -12.28
CA THR A 22 -8.00 -2.62 -12.45
C THR A 22 -7.80 -2.21 -13.91
N PHE A 23 -8.09 -3.08 -14.87
CA PHE A 23 -8.02 -2.74 -16.30
C PHE A 23 -9.02 -1.63 -16.68
N ASP A 24 -10.23 -1.65 -16.14
CA ASP A 24 -11.24 -0.61 -16.36
C ASP A 24 -10.74 0.76 -15.85
N ALA A 25 -10.16 0.79 -14.63
CA ALA A 25 -9.55 1.99 -14.06
C ALA A 25 -8.36 2.51 -14.88
N VAL A 26 -7.49 1.62 -15.36
CA VAL A 26 -6.32 2.01 -16.18
C VAL A 26 -6.76 2.52 -17.55
N LYS A 27 -7.79 1.91 -18.17
CA LYS A 27 -8.35 2.41 -19.43
C LYS A 27 -8.82 3.86 -19.28
N PHE A 28 -9.56 4.15 -18.22
CA PHE A 28 -10.00 5.51 -17.89
C PHE A 28 -8.85 6.52 -17.71
N LEU A 29 -7.75 6.09 -17.08
CA LEU A 29 -6.57 6.94 -16.91
C LEU A 29 -5.78 7.10 -18.22
N ASN A 30 -5.70 6.06 -19.04
CA ASN A 30 -5.02 6.10 -20.34
C ASN A 30 -5.70 7.08 -21.31
N GLU A 31 -7.03 7.16 -21.30
CA GLU A 31 -7.78 8.17 -22.07
C GLU A 31 -7.42 9.62 -21.69
N ARG A 32 -6.83 9.82 -20.49
CA ARG A 32 -6.31 11.11 -20.00
C ARG A 32 -4.81 11.31 -20.28
N LYS A 33 -4.19 10.44 -21.07
CA LYS A 33 -2.80 10.54 -21.55
C LYS A 33 -1.76 10.62 -20.43
N ILE A 34 -1.88 9.75 -19.42
CA ILE A 34 -0.86 9.62 -18.36
C ILE A 34 0.50 9.24 -18.95
N ASN A 35 1.60 9.76 -18.37
CA ASN A 35 2.97 9.41 -18.77
C ASN A 35 3.52 8.18 -18.06
N ALA A 36 2.99 7.86 -16.88
CA ALA A 36 3.32 6.68 -16.10
C ALA A 36 2.14 6.30 -15.20
N LEU A 37 2.07 5.03 -14.82
CA LEU A 37 1.05 4.50 -13.93
C LEU A 37 1.70 3.97 -12.65
N VAL A 38 1.19 4.40 -11.49
CA VAL A 38 1.46 3.76 -10.20
C VAL A 38 0.20 3.04 -9.74
N ILE A 39 0.28 1.74 -9.55
CA ILE A 39 -0.78 0.93 -8.93
C ILE A 39 -0.56 0.96 -7.42
N ALA A 40 -1.14 1.98 -6.78
CA ALA A 40 -1.05 2.21 -5.33
C ALA A 40 -2.00 1.28 -4.53
N CYS A 41 -2.13 0.01 -4.92
CA CYS A 41 -2.88 -1.01 -4.19
C CYS A 41 -2.12 -2.33 -4.32
N ASN A 42 -1.74 -2.94 -3.20
CA ASN A 42 -1.00 -4.21 -3.21
C ASN A 42 -1.84 -5.34 -3.84
N THR A 43 -3.15 -5.36 -3.56
CA THR A 43 -4.07 -6.35 -4.13
C THR A 43 -4.16 -6.22 -5.65
N ALA A 44 -4.40 -5.00 -6.16
CA ALA A 44 -4.46 -4.74 -7.61
C ALA A 44 -3.10 -4.99 -8.30
N THR A 45 -2.00 -4.62 -7.64
CA THR A 45 -0.65 -4.91 -8.12
C THR A 45 -0.45 -6.42 -8.26
N SER A 46 -0.84 -7.19 -7.26
CA SER A 46 -0.69 -8.65 -7.27
C SER A 46 -1.52 -9.33 -8.34
N ALA A 47 -2.73 -8.82 -8.61
CA ALA A 47 -3.64 -9.40 -9.59
C ALA A 47 -3.33 -9.03 -11.04
N ALA A 48 -2.84 -7.81 -11.33
CA ALA A 48 -2.88 -7.26 -12.68
C ALA A 48 -1.57 -6.65 -13.22
N VAL A 49 -0.54 -6.39 -12.39
CA VAL A 49 0.61 -5.59 -12.82
C VAL A 49 1.38 -6.18 -14.00
N ARG A 50 1.48 -7.52 -14.09
CA ARG A 50 2.18 -8.19 -15.19
C ARG A 50 1.47 -7.93 -16.52
N ASP A 51 0.17 -8.19 -16.56
CA ASP A 51 -0.64 -8.03 -17.76
C ASP A 51 -0.71 -6.56 -18.20
N LEU A 52 -0.78 -5.62 -17.24
CA LEU A 52 -0.77 -4.19 -17.56
C LEU A 52 0.53 -3.75 -18.22
N ARG A 53 1.68 -4.33 -17.85
CA ARG A 53 2.99 -4.03 -18.47
C ARG A 53 3.10 -4.58 -19.90
N GLU A 54 2.39 -5.66 -20.20
CA GLU A 54 2.35 -6.24 -21.56
C GLU A 54 1.46 -5.43 -22.49
N VAL A 55 0.38 -4.86 -21.96
CA VAL A 55 -0.64 -4.14 -22.75
C VAL A 55 -0.29 -2.67 -22.97
N TYR A 56 0.28 -1.99 -21.98
CA TYR A 56 0.51 -0.55 -22.04
C TYR A 56 1.99 -0.21 -22.24
N GLY A 57 2.27 0.72 -23.16
CA GLY A 57 3.64 1.17 -23.48
C GLY A 57 4.23 2.20 -22.51
N PHE A 58 3.43 2.80 -21.63
CA PHE A 58 3.94 3.68 -20.58
C PHE A 58 4.46 2.86 -19.38
N PRO A 59 5.40 3.39 -18.58
CA PRO A 59 5.88 2.68 -17.40
C PRO A 59 4.76 2.36 -16.39
N VAL A 60 4.68 1.10 -15.97
CA VAL A 60 3.74 0.62 -14.95
C VAL A 60 4.49 0.16 -13.70
N ILE A 61 4.32 0.93 -12.63
CA ILE A 61 4.91 0.72 -11.31
C ILE A 61 3.86 0.08 -10.42
N GLY A 62 4.13 -1.12 -9.92
CA GLY A 62 3.31 -1.77 -8.89
C GLY A 62 3.91 -1.52 -7.51
N MET A 63 3.04 -1.41 -6.50
CA MET A 63 3.48 -1.35 -5.11
C MET A 63 3.59 -2.75 -4.51
N GLU A 64 4.70 -3.02 -3.84
CA GLU A 64 4.96 -4.29 -3.15
C GLU A 64 5.14 -4.07 -1.65
N PRO A 65 4.73 -5.01 -0.79
CA PRO A 65 5.05 -4.95 0.63
C PRO A 65 6.57 -4.92 0.84
N ALA A 66 7.04 -4.24 1.89
CA ALA A 66 8.46 -4.05 2.17
C ALA A 66 9.16 -5.29 2.77
N VAL A 67 8.91 -6.47 2.19
CA VAL A 67 9.46 -7.75 2.65
C VAL A 67 10.99 -7.77 2.55
N LYS A 68 11.56 -7.36 1.41
CA LYS A 68 13.01 -7.38 1.19
C LYS A 68 13.79 -6.62 2.28
N PRO A 69 13.53 -5.31 2.55
CA PRO A 69 14.27 -4.61 3.59
C PRO A 69 13.99 -5.16 5.00
N ALA A 70 12.78 -5.67 5.27
CA ALA A 70 12.48 -6.33 6.55
C ALA A 70 13.34 -7.58 6.75
N VAL A 71 13.40 -8.48 5.76
CA VAL A 71 14.19 -9.71 5.86
C VAL A 71 15.68 -9.40 6.01
N GLN A 72 16.21 -8.48 5.20
CA GLN A 72 17.61 -8.05 5.28
C GLN A 72 17.99 -7.49 6.66
N LYS A 73 17.08 -6.79 7.32
CA LYS A 73 17.30 -6.24 8.67
C LYS A 73 17.28 -7.31 9.76
N ASN A 74 16.49 -8.36 9.61
CA ASN A 74 16.17 -9.29 10.69
C ASN A 74 16.91 -10.64 10.64
N SER A 75 17.34 -11.11 9.46
CA SER A 75 17.94 -12.44 9.28
C SER A 75 19.13 -12.68 10.23
N ASN A 76 20.04 -11.71 10.32
CA ASN A 76 21.21 -11.81 11.20
C ASN A 76 20.92 -11.52 12.69
N ALA A 77 19.73 -11.03 13.02
CA ALA A 77 19.35 -10.65 14.38
C ALA A 77 18.56 -11.75 15.12
N GLY A 78 18.28 -12.88 14.47
CA GLY A 78 17.43 -13.94 15.02
C GLY A 78 15.98 -13.50 15.26
N LYS A 79 15.54 -12.45 14.56
CA LYS A 79 14.20 -11.87 14.66
C LYS A 79 13.35 -12.29 13.46
N ARG A 80 12.03 -12.41 13.69
CA ARG A 80 11.06 -12.71 12.63
C ARG A 80 10.49 -11.43 12.00
N VAL A 81 9.87 -11.57 10.85
CA VAL A 81 9.15 -10.50 10.14
C VAL A 81 7.67 -10.87 10.08
N LEU A 82 6.79 -9.95 10.52
CA LEU A 82 5.34 -10.15 10.41
C LEU A 82 4.79 -9.25 9.31
N VAL A 83 4.16 -9.84 8.29
CA VAL A 83 3.56 -9.09 7.18
C VAL A 83 2.05 -9.02 7.36
N LEU A 84 1.54 -7.82 7.62
CA LEU A 84 0.10 -7.55 7.62
C LEU A 84 -0.32 -7.23 6.20
N ALA A 85 -1.26 -7.99 5.63
CA ALA A 85 -1.81 -7.67 4.30
C ALA A 85 -3.27 -8.12 4.16
N THR A 86 -3.86 -7.92 2.98
CA THR A 86 -5.17 -8.51 2.64
C THR A 86 -5.03 -9.99 2.35
N ALA A 87 -6.08 -10.77 2.61
CA ALA A 87 -6.09 -12.22 2.34
C ALA A 87 -5.78 -12.53 0.87
N LEU A 88 -6.31 -11.74 -0.07
CA LEU A 88 -5.99 -11.90 -1.49
C LEU A 88 -4.51 -11.62 -1.77
N THR A 89 -3.93 -10.51 -1.29
CA THR A 89 -2.50 -10.21 -1.46
C THR A 89 -1.62 -11.37 -0.99
N LEU A 90 -1.93 -11.95 0.17
CA LEU A 90 -1.16 -13.06 0.74
C LEU A 90 -1.29 -14.35 -0.08
N LYS A 91 -2.41 -14.59 -0.76
CA LYS A 91 -2.63 -15.80 -1.59
C LYS A 91 -1.99 -15.71 -2.98
N GLU A 92 -1.72 -14.50 -3.47
CA GLU A 92 -1.25 -14.32 -4.84
C GLU A 92 0.20 -14.80 -5.05
N GLU A 93 0.44 -15.46 -6.18
CA GLU A 93 1.74 -16.01 -6.60
C GLU A 93 2.86 -14.96 -6.57
N LYS A 94 2.54 -13.70 -6.92
CA LYS A 94 3.51 -12.59 -6.91
C LYS A 94 4.06 -12.35 -5.51
N PHE A 95 3.20 -12.34 -4.49
CA PHE A 95 3.63 -12.15 -3.10
C PHE A 95 4.42 -13.38 -2.61
N GLN A 96 3.95 -14.59 -2.91
CA GLN A 96 4.67 -15.82 -2.56
C GLN A 96 6.06 -15.88 -3.21
N SER A 97 6.18 -15.43 -4.46
CA SER A 97 7.47 -15.31 -5.16
C SER A 97 8.37 -14.25 -4.54
N LEU A 98 7.80 -13.11 -4.10
CA LEU A 98 8.54 -12.07 -3.39
C LEU A 98 9.15 -12.61 -2.10
N VAL A 99 8.36 -13.31 -1.29
CA VAL A 99 8.83 -13.94 -0.04
C VAL A 99 9.88 -14.99 -0.35
N SER A 100 9.58 -15.95 -1.24
CA SER A 100 10.50 -17.05 -1.60
C SER A 100 11.86 -16.56 -2.14
N ARG A 101 11.88 -15.41 -2.81
CA ARG A 101 13.11 -14.81 -3.35
C ARG A 101 14.03 -14.23 -2.27
N PHE A 102 13.46 -13.73 -1.17
CA PHE A 102 14.21 -12.96 -0.18
C PHE A 102 14.34 -13.65 1.17
N ASP A 103 13.40 -14.52 1.53
CA ASP A 103 13.35 -15.23 2.80
C ASP A 103 13.81 -16.68 2.66
N SER A 104 15.12 -16.89 2.59
CA SER A 104 15.71 -18.23 2.57
C SER A 104 15.64 -18.96 3.92
N GLU A 105 15.37 -18.23 5.01
CA GLU A 105 15.41 -18.75 6.38
C GLU A 105 14.01 -18.96 6.98
N HIS A 106 12.95 -18.73 6.20
CA HIS A 106 11.55 -18.85 6.63
C HIS A 106 11.21 -18.03 7.88
N ILE A 107 11.70 -16.78 7.92
CA ILE A 107 11.48 -15.84 9.02
C ILE A 107 10.24 -14.97 8.82
N VAL A 108 9.60 -15.01 7.66
CA VAL A 108 8.40 -14.23 7.33
C VAL A 108 7.13 -14.99 7.72
N ASP A 109 6.35 -14.39 8.62
CA ASP A 109 4.97 -14.79 8.91
C ASP A 109 3.97 -13.84 8.24
N MET A 110 2.83 -14.39 7.83
CA MET A 110 1.79 -13.68 7.11
C MET A 110 0.53 -13.56 7.98
N LEU A 111 0.01 -12.34 8.15
CA LEU A 111 -1.17 -12.08 8.98
C LEU A 111 -2.22 -11.28 8.18
N PRO A 112 -3.37 -11.87 7.84
CA PRO A 112 -4.46 -11.12 7.24
C PRO A 112 -5.10 -10.16 8.25
N ALA A 113 -5.36 -8.91 7.86
CA ALA A 113 -5.99 -7.90 8.72
C ALA A 113 -7.22 -7.22 8.06
N PRO A 114 -8.29 -7.98 7.73
CA PRO A 114 -9.45 -7.45 6.99
C PRO A 114 -10.19 -6.31 7.70
N LYS A 115 -10.39 -6.39 9.03
CA LYS A 115 -11.14 -5.36 9.77
C LYS A 115 -10.42 -4.00 9.76
N LEU A 116 -9.09 -3.95 9.64
CA LEU A 116 -8.37 -2.68 9.47
C LEU A 116 -8.76 -1.99 8.16
N VAL A 117 -9.04 -2.75 7.10
CA VAL A 117 -9.54 -2.16 5.84
C VAL A 117 -10.94 -1.58 6.04
N GLU A 118 -11.84 -2.34 6.69
CA GLU A 118 -13.20 -1.88 6.97
C GLU A 118 -13.24 -0.61 7.83
N LEU A 119 -12.40 -0.56 8.87
CA LEU A 119 -12.26 0.58 9.77
C LEU A 119 -11.72 1.80 9.02
N ALA A 120 -10.73 1.62 8.14
CA ALA A 120 -10.16 2.71 7.38
C ALA A 120 -11.13 3.31 6.36
N GLU A 121 -11.96 2.50 5.70
CA GLU A 121 -13.03 2.98 4.81
C GLU A 121 -14.11 3.77 5.56
N LYS A 122 -14.26 3.55 6.87
CA LYS A 122 -15.12 4.33 7.77
C LYS A 122 -14.42 5.52 8.43
N TYR A 123 -13.16 5.80 8.09
CA TYR A 123 -12.32 6.82 8.72
C TYR A 123 -12.10 6.63 10.22
N VAL A 124 -12.15 5.38 10.70
CA VAL A 124 -11.89 5.01 12.11
C VAL A 124 -10.46 4.50 12.21
N PHE A 125 -9.53 5.35 12.69
CA PHE A 125 -8.10 5.05 12.73
C PHE A 125 -7.53 4.81 14.13
N HIS A 126 -8.31 5.12 15.17
CA HIS A 126 -7.90 5.07 16.57
C HIS A 126 -9.09 4.71 17.47
N GLY A 127 -8.83 4.50 18.77
CA GLY A 127 -9.84 4.17 19.77
C GLY A 127 -9.88 2.68 20.15
N HIS A 128 -10.82 2.33 21.03
CA HIS A 128 -10.93 0.99 21.60
C HIS A 128 -11.15 -0.08 20.53
N GLU A 129 -12.06 0.15 19.58
CA GLU A 129 -12.36 -0.83 18.51
C GLU A 129 -11.12 -1.20 17.68
N VAL A 130 -10.30 -0.21 17.33
CA VAL A 130 -9.05 -0.41 16.59
C VAL A 130 -8.04 -1.16 17.45
N SER A 131 -7.85 -0.71 18.69
CA SER A 131 -6.85 -1.27 19.60
C SER A 131 -7.19 -2.71 20.00
N ASP A 132 -8.46 -3.02 20.25
CA ASP A 132 -8.95 -4.35 20.57
C ASP A 132 -8.70 -5.30 19.40
N TYR A 133 -9.02 -4.89 18.18
CA TYR A 133 -8.77 -5.71 16.99
C TYR A 133 -7.27 -5.94 16.75
N ILE A 134 -6.43 -4.91 16.91
CA ILE A 134 -4.97 -5.07 16.78
C ILE A 134 -4.46 -6.10 17.80
N ARG A 135 -4.87 -6.00 19.07
CA ARG A 135 -4.48 -6.97 20.10
C ARG A 135 -5.00 -8.38 19.82
N GLU A 136 -6.21 -8.50 19.28
CA GLU A 136 -6.83 -9.78 18.92
C GLU A 136 -6.03 -10.52 17.83
N ILE A 137 -5.60 -9.82 16.78
CA ILE A 137 -4.95 -10.46 15.63
C ILE A 137 -3.44 -10.67 15.82
N LEU A 138 -2.79 -9.89 16.69
CA LEU A 138 -1.37 -10.01 16.92
C LEU A 138 -1.05 -11.34 17.61
N PRO A 139 0.02 -12.05 17.19
CA PRO A 139 0.40 -13.28 17.85
C PRO A 139 0.87 -13.02 19.28
N GLU A 140 0.55 -13.91 20.22
CA GLU A 140 0.97 -13.79 21.63
C GLU A 140 2.49 -13.62 21.78
N ASN A 141 3.26 -14.20 20.85
CA ASN A 141 4.71 -14.12 20.81
C ASN A 141 5.26 -12.93 20.00
N ILE A 142 4.51 -11.82 19.90
CA ILE A 142 4.88 -10.63 19.12
C ILE A 142 6.31 -10.11 19.40
N GLY A 143 6.86 -10.34 20.60
CA GLY A 143 8.25 -9.99 20.95
C GLY A 143 9.35 -10.73 20.17
N ARG A 144 9.01 -11.82 19.46
CA ARG A 144 9.95 -12.55 18.57
C ARG A 144 10.18 -11.85 17.23
N TYR A 145 9.30 -10.92 16.87
CA TYR A 145 9.41 -10.16 15.63
C TYR A 145 10.29 -8.93 15.86
N GLY A 146 11.04 -8.55 14.84
CA GLY A 146 11.80 -7.29 14.82
C GLY A 146 11.24 -6.30 13.80
N THR A 147 10.40 -6.74 12.87
CA THR A 147 9.75 -5.84 11.93
C THR A 147 8.32 -6.27 11.60
N LEU A 148 7.43 -5.29 11.58
CA LEU A 148 6.05 -5.34 11.10
C LEU A 148 5.98 -4.67 9.72
N VAL A 149 5.65 -5.43 8.68
CA VAL A 149 5.49 -4.92 7.31
C VAL A 149 4.02 -4.64 7.05
N LEU A 150 3.73 -3.41 6.63
CA LEU A 150 2.41 -2.97 6.20
C LEU A 150 2.23 -3.22 4.69
N GLY A 151 1.59 -4.33 4.35
CA GLY A 151 1.32 -4.80 2.98
C GLY A 151 -0.03 -4.38 2.41
N CYS A 152 -0.62 -3.31 2.93
CA CYS A 152 -1.84 -2.68 2.42
C CYS A 152 -1.74 -1.16 2.60
N THR A 153 -2.23 -0.38 1.63
CA THR A 153 -2.22 1.09 1.68
C THR A 153 -3.03 1.70 2.81
N HIS A 154 -4.01 0.97 3.36
CA HIS A 154 -4.78 1.45 4.50
C HIS A 154 -4.01 1.37 5.81
N PHE A 155 -3.06 0.43 5.93
CA PHE A 155 -2.45 0.11 7.22
C PHE A 155 -1.55 1.22 7.80
N PRO A 156 -0.84 2.04 6.99
CA PRO A 156 -0.15 3.22 7.50
C PRO A 156 -1.04 4.21 8.25
N LEU A 157 -2.35 4.24 7.99
CA LEU A 157 -3.30 5.10 8.72
C LEU A 157 -3.47 4.68 10.19
N PHE A 158 -3.08 3.46 10.55
CA PHE A 158 -3.12 2.93 11.90
C PHE A 158 -1.76 2.97 12.60
N MET A 159 -0.77 3.70 12.07
CA MET A 159 0.60 3.72 12.62
C MET A 159 0.61 3.99 14.13
N GLN A 160 -0.10 5.02 14.58
CA GLN A 160 -0.18 5.35 16.00
C GLN A 160 -0.77 4.19 16.83
N ALA A 161 -1.91 3.62 16.40
CA ALA A 161 -2.55 2.53 17.10
C ALA A 161 -1.67 1.27 17.13
N LEU A 162 -0.92 0.99 16.05
CA LEU A 162 0.04 -0.11 16.01
C LEU A 162 1.19 0.13 16.99
N GLU A 163 1.80 1.32 17.00
CA GLU A 163 2.88 1.69 17.91
C GLU A 163 2.48 1.66 19.39
N GLU A 164 1.21 1.89 19.71
CA GLU A 164 0.65 1.79 21.05
C GLU A 164 0.44 0.34 21.51
N ASN A 165 0.26 -0.60 20.58
CA ASN A 165 -0.11 -1.99 20.87
C ASN A 165 1.01 -3.02 20.59
N ILE A 166 2.17 -2.60 20.05
CA ILE A 166 3.33 -3.48 19.84
C ILE A 166 4.56 -3.04 20.68
N PRO A 167 5.49 -3.96 20.99
CA PRO A 167 6.76 -3.60 21.63
C PRO A 167 7.54 -2.53 20.84
N LYS A 168 8.11 -1.55 21.54
CA LYS A 168 8.83 -0.40 20.94
C LYS A 168 10.08 -0.76 20.13
N ASN A 169 10.60 -1.98 20.30
CA ASN A 169 11.75 -2.49 19.56
C ASN A 169 11.38 -3.15 18.21
N ILE A 170 10.10 -3.11 17.81
CA ILE A 170 9.64 -3.62 16.52
C ILE A 170 9.51 -2.44 15.56
N ASP A 171 10.23 -2.49 14.46
CA ASP A 171 10.09 -1.49 13.40
C ASP A 171 8.79 -1.69 12.63
N ILE A 172 8.11 -0.61 12.25
CA ILE A 172 6.98 -0.66 11.32
C ILE A 172 7.43 -0.05 10.00
N ILE A 173 7.29 -0.79 8.90
CA ILE A 173 7.67 -0.32 7.57
C ILE A 173 6.59 -0.59 6.51
N ASP A 174 6.53 0.25 5.48
CA ASP A 174 5.62 0.10 4.35
C ASP A 174 6.35 0.16 2.99
N GLY A 175 5.61 -0.08 1.90
CA GLY A 175 6.13 -0.07 0.53
C GLY A 175 6.16 1.31 -0.15
N ASN A 176 5.68 2.38 0.48
CA ASN A 176 5.48 3.69 -0.15
C ASN A 176 6.80 4.31 -0.61
N LYS A 177 7.77 4.44 0.31
CA LYS A 177 9.08 5.04 -0.01
C LYS A 177 9.80 4.30 -1.13
N GLY A 178 9.77 2.96 -1.09
CA GLY A 178 10.35 2.13 -2.16
C GLY A 178 9.66 2.34 -3.50
N THR A 179 8.33 2.44 -3.51
CA THR A 179 7.53 2.67 -4.71
C THR A 179 7.79 4.05 -5.33
N VAL A 180 7.86 5.09 -4.50
CA VAL A 180 8.15 6.47 -4.96
C VAL A 180 9.56 6.57 -5.51
N ASN A 181 10.56 6.00 -4.82
CA ASN A 181 11.94 5.99 -5.32
C ASN A 181 12.02 5.27 -6.68
N HIS A 182 11.38 4.11 -6.81
CA HIS A 182 11.35 3.37 -8.07
C HIS A 182 10.67 4.15 -9.19
N LEU A 183 9.56 4.83 -8.91
CA LEU A 183 8.91 5.74 -9.87
C LEU A 183 9.89 6.82 -10.32
N MET A 184 10.56 7.49 -9.38
CA MET A 184 11.51 8.57 -9.69
C MET A 184 12.66 8.09 -10.56
N ASP A 185 13.23 6.91 -10.27
CA ASP A 185 14.32 6.32 -11.06
C ASP A 185 13.84 6.00 -12.49
N ILE A 186 12.65 5.42 -12.62
CA ILE A 186 12.06 5.10 -13.93
C ILE A 186 11.77 6.37 -14.73
N LEU A 187 11.19 7.41 -14.12
CA LEU A 187 10.91 8.66 -14.82
C LEU A 187 12.19 9.36 -15.27
N LYS A 188 13.24 9.37 -14.43
CA LYS A 188 14.56 9.91 -14.79
C LYS A 188 15.17 9.16 -15.97
N ASN A 189 15.25 7.84 -15.89
CA ASN A 189 15.90 7.01 -16.90
C ASN A 189 15.19 7.05 -18.26
N ASN A 190 13.89 7.37 -18.28
CA ASN A 190 13.09 7.48 -19.50
C ASN A 190 12.89 8.94 -19.97
N ASN A 191 13.54 9.93 -19.33
CA ASN A 191 13.35 11.36 -19.63
C ASN A 191 11.87 11.82 -19.56
N LEU A 192 11.12 11.29 -18.58
CA LEU A 192 9.69 11.56 -18.37
C LEU A 192 9.43 12.53 -17.19
N LEU A 193 10.47 13.10 -16.59
CA LEU A 193 10.29 14.12 -15.57
C LEU A 193 9.65 15.39 -16.17
N SER A 194 8.75 16.00 -15.40
CA SER A 194 8.22 17.32 -15.74
C SER A 194 9.38 18.32 -15.80
N PRO A 195 9.49 19.15 -16.86
CA PRO A 195 10.49 20.21 -16.93
C PRO A 195 10.13 21.43 -16.07
N SER A 196 8.96 21.43 -15.44
CA SER A 196 8.51 22.54 -14.60
C SER A 196 8.90 22.33 -13.14
N ASP A 197 9.48 23.37 -12.53
CA ASP A 197 9.76 23.45 -11.10
C ASP A 197 8.53 23.83 -10.27
N LYS A 198 7.37 24.05 -10.91
CA LYS A 198 6.12 24.35 -10.21
C LYS A 198 5.59 23.08 -9.55
N LYS A 199 5.03 23.23 -8.35
CA LYS A 199 4.29 22.15 -7.69
C LYS A 199 3.14 21.71 -8.60
N GLY A 200 3.06 20.42 -8.87
CA GLY A 200 1.97 19.84 -9.67
C GLY A 200 0.62 19.89 -8.95
N GLU A 201 -0.44 19.64 -9.71
CA GLU A 201 -1.80 19.55 -9.19
C GLU A 201 -2.26 18.09 -9.11
N VAL A 202 -3.17 17.80 -8.19
CA VAL A 202 -3.74 16.45 -8.04
C VAL A 202 -5.24 16.51 -8.33
N THR A 203 -5.66 15.82 -9.40
CA THR A 203 -7.08 15.56 -9.64
C THR A 203 -7.49 14.21 -9.06
N PHE A 204 -8.54 14.20 -8.24
CA PHE A 204 -9.10 12.99 -7.65
C PHE A 204 -10.30 12.48 -8.44
N TYR A 205 -10.33 11.17 -8.69
CA TYR A 205 -11.45 10.47 -9.30
C TYR A 205 -11.90 9.33 -8.38
N LYS A 206 -13.21 9.22 -8.18
CA LYS A 206 -13.87 8.12 -7.47
C LYS A 206 -14.68 7.33 -8.49
N SER A 207 -14.28 6.08 -8.78
CA SER A 207 -14.96 5.16 -9.70
C SER A 207 -15.34 5.81 -11.04
N GLY A 208 -14.42 6.60 -11.62
CA GLY A 208 -14.59 7.29 -12.91
C GLY A 208 -15.18 8.70 -12.82
N VAL A 209 -15.69 9.12 -11.67
CA VAL A 209 -16.26 10.46 -11.46
C VAL A 209 -15.24 11.37 -10.79
N GLN A 210 -15.02 12.56 -11.34
CA GLN A 210 -14.13 13.53 -10.71
C GLN A 210 -14.73 14.02 -9.39
N VAL A 211 -13.94 13.95 -8.32
CA VAL A 211 -14.33 14.48 -7.01
C VAL A 211 -14.22 16.01 -7.06
N LYS A 212 -15.36 16.68 -6.95
CA LYS A 212 -15.47 18.16 -6.88
C LYS A 212 -16.08 18.67 -5.57
N ASP A 213 -16.57 17.74 -4.75
CA ASP A 213 -17.14 18.05 -3.44
C ASP A 213 -16.03 18.54 -2.49
N GLN A 214 -16.18 19.76 -1.97
CA GLN A 214 -15.17 20.41 -1.15
C GLN A 214 -15.02 19.77 0.23
N ILE A 215 -16.06 19.15 0.78
CA ILE A 215 -15.99 18.44 2.06
C ILE A 215 -15.15 17.18 1.90
N ILE A 216 -15.39 16.43 0.81
CA ILE A 216 -14.59 15.23 0.51
C ILE A 216 -13.13 15.60 0.21
N LEU A 217 -12.89 16.64 -0.58
CA LEU A 217 -11.54 17.12 -0.87
C LEU A 217 -10.82 17.56 0.41
N GLY A 218 -11.49 18.29 1.31
CA GLY A 218 -10.93 18.68 2.61
C GLY A 218 -10.54 17.47 3.47
N LYS A 219 -11.30 16.37 3.43
CA LYS A 219 -10.90 15.11 4.10
C LYS A 219 -9.63 14.52 3.50
N TYR A 220 -9.50 14.52 2.17
CA TYR A 220 -8.29 14.03 1.50
C TYR A 220 -7.07 14.89 1.82
N GLU A 221 -7.22 16.21 1.81
CA GLU A 221 -6.15 17.14 2.19
C GLU A 221 -5.73 16.95 3.65
N ASN A 222 -6.68 16.72 4.56
CA ASN A 222 -6.35 16.41 5.95
C ASN A 222 -5.55 15.10 6.09
N ILE A 223 -5.87 14.08 5.30
CA ILE A 223 -5.09 12.82 5.29
C ILE A 223 -3.69 13.04 4.68
N LEU A 224 -3.59 13.82 3.61
CA LEU A 224 -2.33 14.03 2.89
C LEU A 224 -1.39 15.02 3.60
N TYR A 225 -1.94 16.02 4.27
CA TYR A 225 -1.20 17.18 4.79
C TYR A 225 -1.53 17.53 6.24
N GLY A 226 -2.69 17.11 6.76
CA GLY A 226 -3.16 17.50 8.09
C GLY A 226 -2.37 16.94 9.26
N SER A 227 -1.60 15.86 9.06
CA SER A 227 -0.64 15.35 10.05
C SER A 227 0.76 15.96 9.95
N THR A 228 0.99 16.92 9.05
CA THR A 228 2.32 17.54 8.80
C THR A 228 2.49 18.96 9.35
N ALA A 229 1.62 19.42 10.27
CA ALA A 229 1.88 20.66 10.97
C ALA A 229 2.97 20.55 12.07
N GLU A 230 3.37 19.34 12.51
CA GLU A 230 4.31 19.23 13.65
C GLU A 230 5.48 18.24 13.54
N LYS A 231 5.60 17.40 12.51
CA LYS A 231 6.77 16.51 12.39
C LYS A 231 7.24 16.39 10.94
N HIS A 232 8.48 16.80 10.72
CA HIS A 232 9.28 16.69 9.49
C HIS A 232 9.11 17.84 8.49
N THR A 233 9.58 19.03 8.89
CA THR A 233 10.47 19.81 8.03
C THR A 233 11.63 18.91 7.60
N PHE A 234 11.80 18.76 6.28
CA PHE A 234 13.04 18.25 5.68
C PHE A 234 14.17 19.26 5.91
#